data_AF-A0A497EQ28-F1
#
_entry.id   AF-A0A497EQ28-F1
#
_cell.length_a   1.000
_cell.length_b   1.000
_cell.length_c   1.000
_cell.angle_alpha   90.00
_cell.angle_beta   90.00
_cell.angle_gamma   90.00
#
_symmetry.space_group_name_H-M   'P 1'
#
loop_
_entity.id
_entity.type
_entity.pdbx_description
1 polymer ?
#
loop_
_entity_poly.entity_id
_entity_poly.type
_entity_poly.pdbx_seq_one_letter_code
_entity_poly.pdbx_strand_id
1 'polypeptide(L)'
;MWWLKLPLAELEEVLRRKSLADKYYENYLEHYHRGEYSKASEYLWGVVNALTYALGLFYGKTLGDHSKVVEFLNMLASEHKDIAEGLKPAQRVHANFYHDFMDKDLFDDDRLKVEKMINKLATLLTQKLEEIASTA
;
A
#
# COMPACT_ATOMS: atom_id res chain seq x y z
N MET A 1 13.31 29.32 -6.81
CA MET A 1 12.59 28.21 -6.18
C MET A 1 11.39 27.87 -7.06
N TRP A 2 11.58 27.03 -8.10
CA TRP A 2 10.60 26.88 -9.19
C TRP A 2 10.39 25.42 -9.62
N TRP A 3 10.48 24.42 -8.74
CA TRP A 3 10.19 23.02 -9.12
C TRP A 3 9.77 22.23 -7.88
N LEU A 4 8.47 22.01 -7.69
CA LEU A 4 7.86 20.95 -6.86
C LEU A 4 6.33 21.16 -6.77
N LYS A 5 5.65 21.31 -7.91
CA LYS A 5 4.21 21.06 -7.95
C LYS A 5 4.01 19.77 -8.74
N LEU A 6 3.41 18.77 -8.10
CA LEU A 6 2.97 17.55 -8.76
C LEU A 6 2.00 17.96 -9.89
N PRO A 7 2.22 17.55 -11.15
CA PRO A 7 1.30 17.83 -12.24
C PRO A 7 -0.14 17.46 -11.87
N LEU A 8 -1.13 18.25 -12.32
CA LEU A 8 -2.54 18.03 -11.97
C LEU A 8 -3.00 16.59 -12.25
N ALA A 9 -2.62 16.03 -13.40
CA ALA A 9 -2.95 14.65 -13.76
C ALA A 9 -2.35 13.60 -12.80
N GLU A 10 -1.15 13.85 -12.27
CA GLU A 10 -0.53 12.97 -11.27
C GLU A 10 -1.21 13.13 -9.90
N LEU A 11 -1.62 14.34 -9.53
CA LEU A 11 -2.40 14.57 -8.31
C LEU A 11 -3.77 13.88 -8.37
N GLU A 12 -4.46 13.95 -9.52
CA GLU A 12 -5.71 13.21 -9.74
C GLU A 12 -5.51 11.70 -9.60
N GLU A 13 -4.43 11.14 -10.17
CA GLU A 13 -4.10 9.72 -10.02
C GLU A 13 -3.76 9.36 -8.58
N VAL A 14 -3.02 10.21 -7.85
CA VAL A 14 -2.76 10.04 -6.41
C VAL A 14 -4.08 9.92 -5.64
N LEU A 15 -5.01 10.86 -5.85
CA LEU A 15 -6.31 10.87 -5.15
C LEU A 15 -7.16 9.65 -5.52
N ARG A 16 -7.16 9.26 -6.80
CA ARG A 16 -7.85 8.05 -7.28
C ARG A 16 -7.28 6.80 -6.62
N ARG A 17 -5.96 6.67 -6.51
CA ARG A 17 -5.28 5.55 -5.86
C ARG A 17 -5.57 5.52 -4.36
N LYS A 18 -5.59 6.67 -3.69
CA LYS A 18 -5.99 6.76 -2.28
C LYS A 18 -7.43 6.25 -2.08
N SER A 19 -8.38 6.73 -2.89
CA SER A 19 -9.78 6.26 -2.82
C SER A 19 -9.91 4.77 -3.09
N LEU A 20 -9.10 4.23 -4.01
CA LEU A 20 -9.06 2.80 -4.29
C LEU A 20 -8.52 1.99 -3.10
N ALA A 21 -7.49 2.51 -2.41
CA ALA A 21 -6.97 1.91 -1.19
C ALA A 21 -8.04 1.84 -0.08
N ASP A 22 -8.79 2.92 0.11
CA ASP A 22 -9.88 2.99 1.09
C ASP A 22 -10.94 1.90 0.79
N LYS A 23 -11.40 1.80 -0.47
CA LYS A 23 -12.35 0.76 -0.92
C LYS A 23 -11.82 -0.67 -0.74
N TYR A 24 -10.54 -0.89 -1.07
CA TYR A 24 -9.93 -2.20 -0.89
C TYR A 24 -9.78 -2.57 0.58
N TYR A 25 -9.54 -1.61 1.46
CA TYR A 25 -9.46 -1.87 2.89
C TYR A 25 -10.82 -2.32 3.46
N GLU A 26 -11.91 -1.67 3.04
CA GLU A 26 -13.27 -2.10 3.40
C GLU A 26 -13.56 -3.54 2.94
N ASN A 27 -13.27 -3.86 1.68
CA ASN A 27 -13.45 -5.21 1.15
C ASN A 27 -12.58 -6.25 1.90
N TYR A 28 -11.33 -5.89 2.21
CA TYR A 28 -10.43 -6.75 2.98
C TYR A 28 -11.06 -7.12 4.33
N LEU A 29 -11.62 -6.14 5.06
CA LEU A 29 -12.27 -6.39 6.34
C LEU A 29 -13.49 -7.30 6.19
N GLU A 30 -14.33 -7.07 5.18
CA GLU A 30 -15.51 -7.91 4.90
C GLU A 30 -15.12 -9.39 4.70
N HIS A 31 -14.13 -9.65 3.85
CA HIS A 31 -13.67 -11.01 3.57
C HIS A 31 -12.94 -11.65 4.76
N TYR A 32 -12.15 -10.87 5.50
CA TYR A 32 -11.50 -11.34 6.72
C TYR A 32 -12.53 -11.82 7.75
N HIS A 33 -13.60 -11.05 7.98
CA HIS A 33 -14.65 -11.42 8.93
C HIS A 33 -15.45 -12.67 8.52
N ARG A 34 -15.42 -13.03 7.23
CA ARG A 34 -16.01 -14.28 6.71
C ARG A 34 -15.04 -15.47 6.74
N GLY A 35 -13.78 -15.26 7.13
CA GLY A 35 -12.74 -16.29 7.10
C GLY A 35 -12.21 -16.60 5.69
N GLU A 36 -12.45 -15.70 4.73
CA GLU A 36 -12.07 -15.87 3.32
C GLU A 36 -10.64 -15.33 3.09
N TYR A 37 -9.64 -16.00 3.66
CA TYR A 37 -8.26 -15.47 3.77
C TYR A 37 -7.58 -15.21 2.43
N SER A 38 -7.75 -16.08 1.42
CA SER A 38 -7.22 -15.79 0.07
C SER A 38 -7.82 -14.52 -0.54
N LYS A 39 -9.12 -14.30 -0.37
CA LYS A 39 -9.77 -13.08 -0.88
C LYS A 39 -9.42 -11.84 -0.06
N ALA A 40 -9.31 -11.97 1.26
CA ALA A 40 -8.81 -10.93 2.13
C ALA A 40 -7.36 -10.55 1.78
N SER A 41 -6.51 -11.54 1.45
CA SER A 41 -5.15 -11.36 0.95
C SER A 41 -5.08 -10.54 -0.34
N GLU A 42 -5.97 -10.80 -1.31
CA GLU A 42 -6.06 -10.03 -2.56
C GLU A 42 -6.27 -8.53 -2.28
N TYR A 43 -7.27 -8.23 -1.45
CA TYR A 43 -7.61 -6.85 -1.13
C TYR A 43 -6.53 -6.18 -0.29
N LEU A 44 -5.94 -6.89 0.68
CA LEU A 44 -4.88 -6.36 1.51
C LEU A 44 -3.63 -6.01 0.67
N TRP A 45 -3.26 -6.86 -0.29
CA TRP A 45 -2.24 -6.52 -1.29
C TRP A 45 -2.66 -5.34 -2.17
N GLY A 46 -3.93 -5.28 -2.57
CA GLY A 46 -4.51 -4.16 -3.31
C GLY A 46 -4.33 -2.82 -2.61
N VAL A 47 -4.53 -2.76 -1.29
CA VAL A 47 -4.30 -1.56 -0.46
C VAL A 47 -2.83 -1.16 -0.50
N VAL A 48 -1.91 -2.10 -0.23
CA VAL A 48 -0.46 -1.88 -0.28
C VAL A 48 -0.06 -1.33 -1.64
N ASN A 49 -0.48 -1.98 -2.72
CA ASN A 49 -0.18 -1.58 -4.08
C ASN A 49 -0.68 -0.17 -4.41
N ALA A 50 -1.93 0.15 -4.05
CA ALA A 50 -2.53 1.45 -4.33
C ALA A 50 -1.82 2.60 -3.59
N LEU A 51 -1.54 2.44 -2.30
CA LEU A 51 -0.80 3.44 -1.51
C LEU A 51 0.64 3.60 -1.98
N THR A 52 1.32 2.50 -2.27
CA THR A 52 2.70 2.52 -2.77
C THR A 52 2.78 3.21 -4.13
N TYR A 53 1.84 2.94 -5.03
CA TYR A 53 1.76 3.62 -6.32
C TYR A 53 1.54 5.13 -6.15
N ALA A 54 0.60 5.53 -5.29
CA ALA A 54 0.34 6.94 -5.00
C ALA A 54 1.60 7.65 -4.48
N LEU A 55 2.32 7.03 -3.54
CA LEU A 55 3.61 7.55 -3.06
C LEU A 55 4.65 7.63 -4.17
N GLY A 56 4.75 6.60 -5.03
CA GLY A 56 5.70 6.57 -6.14
C GLY A 56 5.60 7.78 -7.07
N LEU A 57 4.39 8.31 -7.28
CA LEU A 57 4.18 9.49 -8.13
C LEU A 57 4.88 10.74 -7.59
N PHE A 58 4.92 10.93 -6.26
CA PHE A 58 5.68 12.04 -5.64
C PHE A 58 7.20 11.92 -5.85
N TYR A 59 7.68 10.74 -6.24
CA TYR A 59 9.08 10.46 -6.57
C TYR A 59 9.31 10.38 -8.09
N GLY A 60 8.32 10.75 -8.91
CA GLY A 60 8.38 10.65 -10.37
C GLY A 60 8.44 9.21 -10.88
N LYS A 61 7.88 8.24 -10.14
CA LYS A 61 7.91 6.81 -10.46
C LYS A 61 6.51 6.26 -10.72
N THR A 62 6.34 5.58 -11.86
CA THR A 62 5.14 4.81 -12.17
C THR A 62 5.36 3.33 -11.88
N LEU A 63 4.63 2.78 -10.91
CA LEU A 63 4.82 1.40 -10.42
C LEU A 63 3.88 0.43 -11.15
N GLY A 64 4.14 0.22 -12.45
CA GLY A 64 3.24 -0.52 -13.35
C GLY A 64 3.21 -2.05 -13.17
N ASP A 65 4.07 -2.62 -12.33
CA ASP A 65 4.21 -4.05 -12.14
C ASP A 65 4.64 -4.38 -10.70
N HIS A 66 4.50 -5.66 -10.33
CA HIS A 66 4.81 -6.15 -8.98
C HIS A 66 6.26 -5.83 -8.56
N SER A 67 7.24 -6.02 -9.45
CA SER A 67 8.65 -5.77 -9.15
C SER A 67 8.89 -4.31 -8.76
N LYS A 68 8.34 -3.35 -9.51
CA LYS A 68 8.50 -1.92 -9.20
C LYS A 68 7.89 -1.53 -7.86
N VAL A 69 6.75 -2.13 -7.51
CA VAL A 69 6.11 -1.92 -6.20
C VAL A 69 7.03 -2.42 -5.08
N VAL A 70 7.56 -3.62 -5.21
CA VAL A 70 8.45 -4.22 -4.22
C VAL A 70 9.79 -3.47 -4.12
N GLU A 71 10.38 -3.04 -5.24
CA GLU A 71 11.59 -2.21 -5.26
C GLU A 71 11.38 -0.88 -4.53
N PHE A 72 10.26 -0.21 -4.78
CA PHE A 72 9.93 1.04 -4.10
C PHE A 72 9.68 0.85 -2.60
N LEU A 73 8.98 -0.22 -2.20
CA LEU A 73 8.81 -0.57 -0.80
C LEU A 73 10.15 -0.90 -0.11
N ASN A 74 11.07 -1.58 -0.79
CA ASN A 74 12.42 -1.83 -0.26
C ASN A 74 13.20 -0.52 -0.04
N MET A 75 13.08 0.44 -0.96
CA MET A 75 13.66 1.76 -0.78
C MET A 75 13.11 2.43 0.49
N LEU A 76 11.79 2.47 0.66
CA LEU A 76 11.16 3.03 1.86
C LEU A 76 11.50 2.24 3.15
N ALA A 77 11.67 0.92 3.05
CA ALA A 77 12.01 0.07 4.19
C ALA A 77 13.36 0.41 4.82
N SER A 78 14.28 1.03 4.08
CA SER A 78 15.58 1.47 4.60
C SER A 78 15.45 2.59 5.66
N GLU A 79 14.36 3.36 5.61
CA GLU A 79 14.11 4.50 6.50
C GLU A 79 12.92 4.27 7.44
N HIS A 80 12.11 3.23 7.18
CA HIS A 80 10.86 3.00 7.89
C HIS A 80 10.73 1.54 8.34
N LYS A 81 10.97 1.32 9.63
CA LYS A 81 10.91 0.01 10.28
C LYS A 81 9.58 -0.71 10.04
N ASP A 82 8.45 -0.01 10.08
CA ASP A 82 7.13 -0.61 9.87
C ASP A 82 6.96 -1.18 8.45
N ILE A 83 7.58 -0.52 7.45
CA ILE A 83 7.60 -1.00 6.07
C ILE A 83 8.53 -2.21 5.94
N ALA A 84 9.71 -2.16 6.58
CA ALA A 84 10.64 -3.29 6.61
C ALA A 84 10.00 -4.55 7.24
N GLU A 85 9.29 -4.39 8.35
CA GLU A 85 8.59 -5.48 9.05
C GLU A 85 7.42 -6.05 8.24
N GLY A 86 6.69 -5.20 7.51
CA GLY A 86 5.53 -5.59 6.72
C GLY A 86 5.85 -6.14 5.32
N LEU A 87 7.05 -5.92 4.78
CA LEU A 87 7.35 -6.24 3.38
C LEU A 87 7.28 -7.74 3.05
N LYS A 88 7.91 -8.60 3.87
CA LYS A 88 7.84 -10.06 3.68
C LYS A 88 6.40 -10.59 3.89
N PRO A 89 5.69 -10.20 4.98
CA PRO A 89 4.27 -10.49 5.13
C PRO A 89 3.41 -10.05 3.93
N ALA A 90 3.63 -8.85 3.39
CA ALA A 90 2.88 -8.32 2.25
C ALA A 90 3.07 -9.17 0.99
N GLN A 91 4.29 -9.65 0.74
CA GLN A 91 4.55 -10.58 -0.36
C GLN A 91 3.93 -11.96 -0.12
N ARG A 92 3.89 -12.43 1.13
CA ARG A 92 3.25 -13.71 1.48
C ARG A 92 1.73 -13.65 1.34
N VAL A 93 1.07 -12.58 1.78
CA VAL A 93 -0.37 -12.39 1.51
C VAL A 93 -0.64 -12.25 0.02
N HIS A 94 0.22 -11.56 -0.75
CA HIS A 94 0.09 -11.53 -2.20
C HIS A 94 0.17 -12.93 -2.84
N ALA A 95 1.09 -13.79 -2.37
CA ALA A 95 1.17 -15.17 -2.82
C ALA A 95 -0.08 -15.98 -2.41
N ASN A 96 -0.63 -15.73 -1.23
CA ASN A 96 -1.80 -16.44 -0.72
C ASN A 96 -3.06 -16.23 -1.57
N PHE A 97 -3.21 -15.04 -2.16
CA PHE A 97 -4.29 -14.80 -3.14
C PHE A 97 -4.30 -15.83 -4.28
N TYR A 98 -3.12 -16.23 -4.78
CA TYR A 98 -3.02 -17.19 -5.89
C TYR A 98 -3.05 -18.66 -5.47
N HIS A 99 -2.69 -18.94 -4.22
CA HIS A 99 -2.34 -20.29 -3.79
C HIS A 99 -3.16 -20.80 -2.59
N ASP A 100 -3.95 -19.93 -1.93
CA ASP A 100 -4.88 -20.24 -0.84
C ASP A 100 -4.31 -21.23 0.19
N PHE A 101 -3.14 -20.89 0.74
CA PHE A 101 -2.36 -21.78 1.62
C PHE A 101 -2.29 -21.31 3.06
N MET A 102 -2.69 -20.07 3.37
CA MET A 102 -2.64 -19.53 4.71
C MET A 102 -3.86 -20.00 5.51
N ASP A 103 -3.61 -20.64 6.64
CA ASP A 103 -4.62 -20.81 7.68
C ASP A 103 -4.85 -19.49 8.45
N LYS A 104 -5.78 -19.52 9.40
CA LYS A 104 -6.14 -18.34 10.20
C LYS A 104 -4.95 -17.76 10.96
N ASP A 105 -4.15 -18.61 11.61
CA ASP A 105 -3.09 -18.16 12.50
C ASP A 105 -1.96 -17.52 11.70
N LEU A 106 -1.54 -18.14 10.60
CA LEU A 106 -0.56 -17.57 9.68
C LEU A 106 -1.08 -16.29 9.03
N PHE A 107 -2.37 -16.26 8.64
CA PHE A 107 -2.99 -15.06 8.07
C PHE A 107 -2.99 -13.91 9.07
N ASP A 108 -3.42 -14.13 10.32
CA ASP A 108 -3.49 -13.09 11.34
C ASP A 108 -2.11 -12.50 11.69
N ASP A 109 -1.09 -13.35 11.84
CA ASP A 109 0.29 -12.93 12.13
C ASP A 109 0.87 -12.00 11.05
N ASP A 110 0.48 -12.23 9.80
CA ASP A 110 0.92 -11.44 8.66
C ASP A 110 0.08 -10.19 8.48
N ARG A 111 -1.24 -10.35 8.55
CA ARG A 111 -2.23 -9.30 8.44
C ARG A 111 -1.89 -8.14 9.37
N LEU A 112 -1.57 -8.42 10.63
CA LEU A 112 -1.19 -7.38 11.61
C LEU A 112 0.05 -6.57 11.19
N LYS A 113 1.06 -7.24 10.62
CA LYS A 113 2.29 -6.58 10.14
C LYS A 113 2.02 -5.76 8.87
N VAL A 114 1.17 -6.29 7.98
CA VAL A 114 0.76 -5.59 6.75
C VAL A 114 -0.11 -4.37 7.08
N GLU A 115 -1.02 -4.47 8.04
CA GLU A 115 -1.83 -3.34 8.52
C GLU A 115 -0.96 -2.23 9.11
N LYS A 116 0.05 -2.58 9.92
CA LYS A 116 1.03 -1.63 10.44
C LYS A 116 1.78 -0.92 9.30
N MET A 117 2.18 -1.66 8.28
CA MET A 117 2.80 -1.09 7.08
C MET A 117 1.85 -0.18 6.30
N ILE A 118 0.60 -0.58 6.11
CA ILE A 118 -0.45 0.22 5.46
C ILE A 118 -0.63 1.55 6.18
N ASN A 119 -0.74 1.53 7.51
CA ASN A 119 -0.85 2.75 8.33
C ASN A 119 0.35 3.68 8.12
N LYS A 120 1.56 3.12 8.02
CA LYS A 120 2.76 3.92 7.73
C LYS A 120 2.72 4.51 6.33
N LEU A 121 2.36 3.73 5.31
CA LEU A 121 2.22 4.20 3.93
C LEU A 121 1.16 5.31 3.81
N ALA A 122 0.01 5.14 4.45
CA ALA A 122 -1.06 6.14 4.46
C ALA A 122 -0.63 7.44 5.16
N THR A 123 0.14 7.33 6.26
CA THR A 123 0.72 8.49 6.96
C THR A 123 1.67 9.25 6.05
N LEU A 124 2.60 8.56 5.38
CA LEU A 124 3.54 9.19 4.44
C LEU A 124 2.81 9.87 3.28
N LEU A 125 1.76 9.24 2.76
CA LEU A 125 0.96 9.81 1.68
C LEU A 125 0.24 11.08 2.13
N THR A 126 -0.32 11.07 3.34
CA THR A 126 -1.00 12.23 3.93
C THR A 126 -0.02 13.40 4.10
N GLN A 127 1.18 13.14 4.63
CA GLN A 127 2.24 14.14 4.76
C GLN A 127 2.59 14.78 3.40
N LYS A 128 2.70 13.96 2.34
CA LYS A 128 2.97 14.47 0.98
C LYS A 128 1.84 15.35 0.43
N LEU A 129 0.59 15.00 0.72
CA LEU A 129 -0.56 15.83 0.33
C LEU A 129 -0.62 17.15 1.09
N GLU A 130 -0.30 17.14 2.39
CA GLU A 130 -0.23 18.34 3.24
C GLU A 130 0.90 19.29 2.81
N GLU A 131 2.06 18.75 2.42
CA GLU A 131 3.18 19.52 1.84
C GLU A 131 2.72 20.28 0.57
N ILE A 132 1.94 19.65 -0.30
CA ILE A 132 1.37 20.32 -1.49
C ILE A 132 0.34 21.38 -1.09
N ALA A 133 -0.58 21.06 -0.18
CA ALA A 133 -1.62 22.00 0.24
C ALA A 133 -1.05 23.25 0.93
N SER A 134 0.06 23.10 1.66
CA SER A 134 0.74 24.21 2.35
C SER A 134 1.59 25.08 1.42
N THR A 135 1.85 24.62 0.19
CA THR A 135 2.65 25.32 -0.84
C THR A 135 1.80 25.81 -2.01
N ALA A 136 0.49 25.56 -1.97
CA ALA A 136 -0.51 26.01 -2.94
C ALA A 136 -0.92 27.46 -2.66
#